data_AF-A0A078BE49-F1
#
_entry.id   AF-A0A078BE49-F1
#
_cell.length_a   1.000
_cell.length_b   1.000
_cell.length_c   1.000
_cell.angle_alpha   90.00
_cell.angle_beta   90.00
_cell.angle_gamma   90.00
#
_symmetry.space_group_name_H-M   'P 1'
#
loop_
_entity.id
_entity.type
_entity.pdbx_description
1 polymer ?
#
loop_
_entity_poly.entity_id
_entity_poly.type
_entity_poly.pdbx_seq_one_letter_code
_entity_poly.pdbx_strand_id
1 'polypeptide(L)'
;MRLLRDCDGVLANLSPFRGVEPDSGSVFDAAFALAIGKPVAAWIGDHWNTRERSAVLRRVWRDADGRVRDKTDGGLVEDFGLPVNLMLACSFAVMPTPWHAIDRLAELLGVELRANGVPESHD
;
A
#
# COMPACT_ATOMS: atom_id res chain seq x y z
N MET A 1 2.04 6.40 -19.07
CA MET A 1 3.23 7.18 -18.66
C MET A 1 3.08 8.70 -18.79
N ARG A 2 2.41 9.25 -19.83
CA ARG A 2 2.19 10.71 -19.93
C ARG A 2 1.52 11.31 -18.69
N LEU A 3 0.43 10.70 -18.22
CA LEU A 3 -0.29 11.16 -17.01
C LEU A 3 0.62 11.21 -15.78
N LEU A 4 1.45 10.19 -15.59
CA LEU A 4 2.45 10.18 -14.50
C LEU A 4 3.53 11.24 -14.65
N ARG A 5 3.79 11.77 -15.84
CA ARG A 5 4.73 12.89 -16.06
C ARG A 5 4.06 14.25 -15.90
N ASP A 6 2.76 14.33 -16.12
CA ASP A 6 2.01 15.59 -16.09
C ASP A 6 1.38 15.88 -14.71
N CYS A 7 1.19 14.89 -13.83
CA CYS A 7 0.60 15.09 -12.49
C CYS A 7 1.55 15.77 -11.47
N ASP A 8 1.01 16.30 -10.37
CA ASP A 8 1.86 16.85 -9.30
C ASP A 8 2.32 15.78 -8.29
N GLY A 9 1.55 14.72 -8.11
CA GLY A 9 1.85 13.60 -7.22
C GLY A 9 1.01 12.36 -7.54
N VAL A 10 1.22 11.27 -6.81
CA VAL A 10 0.49 10.00 -6.98
C VAL A 10 -0.10 9.55 -5.65
N LEU A 11 -1.38 9.21 -5.69
CA LEU A 11 -2.09 8.51 -4.62
C LEU A 11 -2.32 7.05 -5.07
N ALA A 12 -1.66 6.09 -4.44
CA ALA A 12 -1.75 4.68 -4.83
C ALA A 12 -2.69 3.89 -3.92
N ASN A 13 -3.63 3.16 -4.52
CA ASN A 13 -4.39 2.13 -3.82
C ASN A 13 -3.57 0.83 -3.82
N LEU A 14 -3.16 0.38 -2.65
CA LEU A 14 -2.43 -0.86 -2.42
C LEU A 14 -3.29 -1.94 -1.74
N SER A 15 -4.61 -1.78 -1.73
CA SER A 15 -5.51 -2.83 -1.28
C SER A 15 -5.24 -4.14 -2.01
N PRO A 16 -5.42 -5.29 -1.32
CA PRO A 16 -5.21 -6.59 -1.92
C PRO A 16 -6.01 -6.76 -3.22
N PHE A 17 -5.33 -7.11 -4.30
CA PHE A 17 -5.94 -7.27 -5.62
C PHE A 17 -5.60 -8.63 -6.20
N ARG A 18 -6.62 -9.47 -6.42
CA ARG A 18 -6.48 -10.86 -6.90
C ARG A 18 -5.53 -11.71 -6.03
N GLY A 19 -5.51 -11.45 -4.73
CA GLY A 19 -4.61 -12.11 -3.80
C GLY A 19 -4.46 -11.29 -2.53
N VAL A 20 -3.30 -11.42 -1.89
CA VAL A 20 -2.93 -10.68 -0.66
C VAL A 20 -2.01 -9.50 -0.93
N GLU A 21 -1.53 -9.41 -2.17
CA GLU A 21 -0.60 -8.38 -2.61
C GLU A 21 -1.35 -7.25 -3.33
N PRO A 22 -0.76 -6.04 -3.38
CA PRO A 22 -1.24 -4.95 -4.21
C PRO A 22 -1.25 -5.30 -5.71
N ASP A 23 -2.03 -4.53 -6.48
CA ASP A 23 -1.95 -4.59 -7.94
C ASP A 23 -0.56 -4.18 -8.45
N SER A 24 0.06 -5.04 -9.27
CA SER A 24 1.40 -4.79 -9.82
C SER A 24 1.48 -3.56 -10.72
N GLY A 25 0.39 -3.19 -11.41
CA GLY A 25 0.33 -1.98 -12.22
C GLY A 25 0.39 -0.73 -11.36
N SER A 26 -0.39 -0.71 -10.27
CA SER A 26 -0.38 0.36 -9.28
C SER A 26 0.97 0.50 -8.58
N VAL A 27 1.63 -0.63 -8.28
CA VAL A 27 3.00 -0.66 -7.75
C VAL A 27 4.00 -0.06 -8.74
N PHE A 28 3.90 -0.45 -10.02
CA PHE A 28 4.77 0.08 -11.06
C PHE A 28 4.62 1.60 -11.20
N ASP A 29 3.38 2.10 -11.24
CA ASP A 29 3.09 3.52 -11.39
C ASP A 29 3.60 4.34 -10.19
N ALA A 30 3.42 3.82 -8.97
CA ALA A 30 3.93 4.44 -7.74
C ALA A 30 5.47 4.48 -7.70
N ALA A 31 6.12 3.36 -8.01
CA ALA A 31 7.58 3.29 -8.04
C ALA A 31 8.18 4.18 -9.14
N PHE A 32 7.53 4.25 -10.31
CA PHE A 32 7.96 5.12 -11.40
C PHE A 32 7.83 6.60 -11.01
N ALA A 33 6.69 7.00 -10.42
CA ALA A 33 6.48 8.36 -9.95
C ALA A 33 7.54 8.78 -8.91
N LEU A 34 7.82 7.90 -7.95
CA LEU A 34 8.88 8.11 -6.97
C LEU A 34 10.26 8.29 -7.65
N ALA A 35 10.59 7.43 -8.61
CA ALA A 35 11.86 7.47 -9.32
C ALA A 35 12.08 8.76 -10.14
N ILE A 36 11.00 9.40 -10.62
CA ILE A 36 11.07 10.70 -11.32
C ILE A 36 10.90 11.90 -10.37
N GLY A 37 10.96 11.68 -9.06
CA GLY A 37 10.94 12.74 -8.05
C GLY A 37 9.56 13.27 -7.68
N LYS A 38 8.48 12.55 -8.00
CA LYS A 38 7.12 12.95 -7.62
C LYS A 38 6.75 12.43 -6.24
N PRO A 39 6.04 13.23 -5.43
CA PRO A 39 5.42 12.77 -4.20
C PRO A 39 4.51 11.55 -4.43
N VAL A 40 4.63 10.56 -3.54
CA VAL A 40 3.78 9.38 -3.52
C VAL A 40 3.24 9.18 -2.11
N ALA A 41 1.94 9.01 -2.00
CA ALA A 41 1.28 8.48 -0.82
C ALA A 41 0.41 7.28 -1.22
N ALA A 42 0.21 6.35 -0.30
CA ALA A 42 -0.56 5.14 -0.59
C ALA A 42 -1.48 4.76 0.56
N TRP A 43 -2.47 3.91 0.29
CA TRP A 43 -3.30 3.28 1.31
C TRP A 43 -3.53 1.80 1.03
N ILE A 44 -3.77 0.99 2.07
CA ILE A 44 -4.02 -0.46 1.91
C ILE A 44 -5.45 -0.90 2.28
N GLY A 45 -6.16 -0.14 3.13
CA GLY A 45 -7.57 -0.43 3.43
C GLY A 45 -7.77 -1.51 4.49
N ASP A 46 -6.69 -1.95 5.13
CA ASP A 46 -6.68 -2.83 6.29
C ASP A 46 -5.58 -2.42 7.29
N HIS A 47 -5.54 -3.08 8.44
CA HIS A 47 -4.56 -2.86 9.49
C HIS A 47 -3.57 -4.02 9.66
N TRP A 48 -3.59 -4.98 8.73
CA TRP A 48 -2.79 -6.19 8.84
C TRP A 48 -1.37 -5.95 8.31
N ASN A 49 -0.39 -6.60 8.94
CA ASN A 49 0.89 -6.82 8.28
C ASN A 49 0.79 -7.96 7.23
N THR A 50 1.78 -8.06 6.34
CA THR A 50 1.81 -9.02 5.23
C THR A 50 1.59 -10.47 5.69
N ARG A 51 2.17 -10.87 6.82
CA ARG A 51 2.00 -12.22 7.38
C ARG A 51 0.59 -12.45 7.91
N GLU A 52 0.06 -11.53 8.70
CA GLU A 52 -1.31 -11.62 9.24
C GLU A 52 -2.31 -11.73 8.09
N ARG A 53 -2.17 -10.86 7.08
CA ARG A 53 -3.00 -10.90 5.89
C ARG A 53 -2.86 -12.24 5.17
N SER A 54 -1.64 -12.72 4.98
CA SER A 54 -1.40 -14.02 4.33
C SER A 54 -1.99 -15.18 5.11
N ALA A 55 -1.98 -15.13 6.45
CA ALA A 55 -2.54 -16.17 7.30
C ALA A 55 -4.09 -16.20 7.27
N VAL A 56 -4.73 -15.05 7.07
CA VAL A 56 -6.20 -14.93 7.01
C VAL A 56 -6.73 -15.18 5.61
N LEU A 57 -6.12 -14.56 4.60
CA LEU A 57 -6.61 -14.55 3.22
C LEU A 57 -6.02 -15.67 2.35
N ARG A 58 -4.93 -16.30 2.81
CA ARG A 58 -4.33 -17.47 2.17
C ARG A 58 -4.07 -18.57 3.20
N ARG A 59 -3.73 -19.74 2.69
CA ARG A 59 -3.23 -20.82 3.54
C ARG A 59 -1.72 -20.66 3.64
N VAL A 60 -1.20 -20.52 4.85
CA VAL A 60 0.25 -20.48 5.11
C VAL A 60 0.70 -21.70 5.91
N TRP A 61 1.99 -21.99 5.88
CA TRP A 61 2.64 -23.01 6.70
C TRP A 61 4.00 -22.53 7.17
N ARG A 62 4.60 -23.22 8.14
CA ARG A 62 5.97 -22.96 8.59
C ARG A 62 6.91 -24.02 8.03
N ASP A 63 8.01 -23.58 7.41
CA ASP A 63 9.05 -24.48 6.94
C ASP A 63 9.92 -25.04 8.07
N ALA A 64 10.91 -25.86 7.72
CA ALA A 64 11.83 -26.48 8.68
C ALA A 64 12.63 -25.43 9.49
N ASP A 65 12.82 -24.24 8.94
CA ASP A 65 13.49 -23.11 9.60
C ASP A 65 12.50 -22.21 10.38
N GLY A 66 11.23 -22.61 10.46
CA GLY A 66 10.17 -21.88 11.13
C GLY A 66 9.63 -20.67 10.36
N ARG A 67 10.09 -20.44 9.11
CA ARG A 67 9.66 -19.30 8.29
C ARG A 67 8.29 -19.54 7.70
N VAL A 68 7.49 -18.47 7.63
CA VAL A 68 6.13 -18.54 7.06
C VAL A 68 6.22 -18.60 5.53
N ARG A 69 5.55 -19.58 4.94
CA ARG A 69 5.46 -19.76 3.48
C ARG A 69 4.02 -19.83 3.02
N ASP A 70 3.79 -19.31 1.84
CA ASP A 70 2.52 -19.46 1.13
C ASP A 70 2.33 -20.93 0.70
N LYS A 71 1.14 -21.51 0.89
CA LYS A 71 0.85 -22.89 0.47
C LYS A 71 0.61 -23.03 -1.03
N THR A 72 0.33 -21.94 -1.73
CA THR A 72 -0.01 -21.93 -3.16
C THR A 72 1.23 -22.09 -4.01
N ASP A 73 2.29 -21.36 -3.70
CA ASP A 73 3.52 -21.28 -4.50
C ASP A 73 4.81 -21.58 -3.71
N GLY A 74 4.73 -21.75 -2.38
CA GLY A 74 5.90 -21.99 -1.53
C GLY A 74 6.78 -20.76 -1.27
N GLY A 75 6.32 -19.58 -1.71
CA GLY A 75 6.99 -18.30 -1.52
C GLY A 75 7.15 -17.95 -0.05
N LEU A 76 8.27 -17.31 0.28
CA LEU A 76 8.50 -16.78 1.62
C LEU A 76 7.58 -15.57 1.86
N VAL A 77 6.82 -15.61 2.95
CA VAL A 77 6.00 -14.48 3.39
C VAL A 77 6.86 -13.57 4.26
N GLU A 78 6.95 -12.30 3.89
CA GLU A 78 7.75 -11.32 4.63
C GLU A 78 7.26 -11.15 6.08
N ASP A 79 8.20 -11.19 7.02
CA ASP A 79 7.98 -11.07 8.46
C ASP A 79 8.67 -9.83 9.04
N PHE A 80 8.35 -8.67 8.49
CA PHE A 80 8.91 -7.39 8.94
C PHE A 80 7.91 -6.54 9.74
N GLY A 81 6.69 -7.06 9.96
CA GLY A 81 5.61 -6.28 10.58
C GLY A 81 5.08 -5.15 9.69
N LEU A 82 5.40 -5.16 8.40
CA LEU A 82 5.00 -4.14 7.42
C LEU A 82 3.69 -4.52 6.71
N PRO A 83 2.87 -3.54 6.30
CA PRO A 83 1.57 -3.81 5.69
C PRO A 83 1.65 -4.31 4.24
N VAL A 84 2.76 -4.05 3.55
CA VAL A 84 3.02 -4.47 2.17
C VAL A 84 4.46 -4.96 2.06
N ASN A 85 4.83 -5.45 0.88
CA ASN A 85 6.22 -5.72 0.53
C ASN A 85 7.16 -4.60 0.99
N LEU A 86 8.29 -4.97 1.58
CA LEU A 86 9.27 -4.04 2.17
C LEU A 86 9.70 -2.93 1.21
N MET A 87 9.80 -3.22 -0.09
CA MET A 87 10.22 -2.23 -1.08
C MET A 87 9.24 -1.07 -1.16
N LEU A 88 7.94 -1.32 -0.95
CA LEU A 88 6.91 -0.29 -0.96
C LEU A 88 6.85 0.42 0.40
N ALA A 89 6.75 -0.37 1.48
CA ALA A 89 6.59 0.14 2.84
C ALA A 89 7.79 1.01 3.29
N CYS A 90 8.99 0.76 2.76
CA CYS A 90 10.17 1.55 3.06
C CYS A 90 10.42 2.70 2.07
N SER A 91 9.68 2.78 0.96
CA SER A 91 9.88 3.80 -0.08
C SER A 91 8.93 5.00 0.06
N PHE A 92 7.70 4.77 0.52
CA PHE A 92 6.72 5.84 0.73
C PHE A 92 5.71 5.46 1.81
N ALA A 93 5.00 6.46 2.34
CA ALA A 93 4.02 6.26 3.40
C ALA A 93 2.82 5.45 2.89
N VAL A 94 2.50 4.36 3.58
CA VAL A 94 1.31 3.53 3.36
C VAL A 94 0.36 3.71 4.54
N MET A 95 -0.78 4.30 4.28
CA MET A 95 -1.78 4.65 5.29
C MET A 95 -2.89 3.59 5.38
N PRO A 96 -3.58 3.47 6.51
CA PRO A 96 -4.66 2.49 6.65
C PRO A 96 -5.89 2.82 5.80
N THR A 97 -6.17 4.11 5.56
CA THR A 97 -7.37 4.55 4.83
C THR A 97 -7.03 5.52 3.69
N PRO A 98 -7.92 5.66 2.69
CA PRO A 98 -7.74 6.63 1.61
C PRO A 98 -7.59 8.06 2.10
N TRP A 99 -8.35 8.46 3.14
CA TRP A 99 -8.35 9.83 3.67
C TRP A 99 -7.01 10.22 4.27
N HIS A 100 -6.43 9.36 5.11
CA HIS A 100 -5.10 9.60 5.67
C HIS A 100 -4.01 9.66 4.57
N ALA A 101 -4.17 8.90 3.48
CA ALA A 101 -3.25 8.98 2.34
C ALA A 101 -3.42 10.27 1.53
N ILE A 102 -4.65 10.81 1.44
CA ILE A 102 -4.92 12.12 0.85
C ILE A 102 -4.27 13.23 1.68
N ASP A 103 -4.45 13.20 3.01
CA ASP A 103 -3.80 14.15 3.92
C ASP A 103 -2.28 14.11 3.75
N ARG A 104 -1.71 12.90 3.71
CA ARG A 104 -0.28 12.72 3.52
C ARG A 104 0.22 13.24 2.17
N LEU A 105 -0.54 13.03 1.09
CA LEU A 105 -0.15 13.55 -0.23
C LEU A 105 -0.21 15.08 -0.26
N ALA A 106 -1.22 15.68 0.36
CA ALA A 106 -1.36 17.12 0.45
C ALA A 106 -0.19 17.77 1.22
N GLU A 107 0.22 17.16 2.35
CA GLU A 107 1.43 17.56 3.08
C GLU A 107 2.68 17.55 2.20
N LEU A 108 2.89 16.47 1.44
CA LEU A 108 4.06 16.32 0.56
C LEU A 108 4.05 17.34 -0.59
N LEU A 109 2.87 17.75 -1.04
CA LEU A 109 2.69 18.77 -2.08
C LEU A 109 2.72 20.20 -1.53
N GLY A 110 2.69 20.39 -0.21
CA GLY A 110 2.63 21.71 0.42
C GLY A 110 1.31 22.44 0.14
N VAL A 111 0.20 21.70 0.01
CA VAL A 111 -1.13 22.27 -0.27
C VAL A 111 -2.08 22.05 0.91
N GLU A 112 -2.93 23.04 1.17
CA GLU A 112 -3.99 22.92 2.17
C GLU A 112 -5.23 22.26 1.57
N LEU A 113 -5.72 21.20 2.21
CA LEU A 113 -6.99 20.60 1.88
C LEU A 113 -8.12 21.49 2.42
N ARG A 114 -9.04 21.88 1.53
CA ARG A 114 -10.29 22.50 1.97
C ARG A 114 -11.15 21.43 2.61
N ALA A 115 -11.63 21.68 3.81
CA ALA A 115 -12.64 20.82 4.45
C ALA A 115 -13.90 20.80 3.57
N ASN A 116 -14.08 19.71 2.81
CA ASN A 116 -15.38 19.40 2.23
C ASN A 116 -16.18 18.69 3.31
N GLY A 117 -17.37 19.20 3.64
CA GLY A 117 -18.25 18.60 4.65
C GLY A 117 -18.39 17.10 4.43
N VAL A 118 -17.77 16.31 5.31
CA VAL A 118 -17.96 14.87 5.40
C VAL A 118 -19.41 14.68 5.86
N PRO A 119 -20.27 13.93 5.14
CA PRO A 119 -21.55 13.53 5.69
C PRO A 119 -21.27 12.72 6.96
N GLU A 120 -21.83 13.15 8.09
CA GLU A 120 -21.77 12.38 9.33
C GLU A 120 -22.22 10.95 9.03
N SER A 121 -21.37 9.98 9.36
CA SER A 121 -21.76 8.58 9.39
C SER A 121 -22.83 8.44 10.47
N HIS A 122 -24.08 8.24 10.05
CA HIS A 122 -25.11 7.75 10.95
C HIS A 122 -24.75 6.30 11.32
N ASP A 123 -24.39 6.12 12.59
CA ASP A 123 -24.41 4.82 13.28
C ASP A 123 -25.82 4.18 13.24
#